data_AF-A0A423TPX2-F1
#
_entry.id   AF-A0A423TPX2-F1
#
_cell.length_a   1.000
_cell.length_b   1.000
_cell.length_c   1.000
_cell.angle_alpha   90.00
_cell.angle_beta   90.00
_cell.angle_gamma   90.00
#
_symmetry.space_group_name_H-M   'P 1'
#
loop_
_entity.id
_entity.type
_entity.pdbx_description
1 polymer ?
#
loop_
_entity_poly.entity_id
_entity_poly.type
_entity_poly.pdbx_seq_one_letter_code
_entity_poly.pdbx_strand_id
1 'polypeptide(L)'
;MPAFIMCNSSRLLLVCLVAFGFMMMHSQIQGIKERVQKGDTEDKTSVLESSMNKNSQLIKNIYCAVADVQPSGGYCLSDRHILTGHNEAWDGKLCKALEELFGYSSVGDFGAGLGHYGRCFLRHDGDFIVRGNEIERNALTRFFWQEMTKAKLAQTPQVIQSWHGYDGGSNIEKMSGGKIQQLELGAPVNLGRRFDWVMSIEVGEHIPVESEDIFMDNVIRHACKGVVLSWALPGPTGHHHINNRPNDYIIGKMKKKGMIHDLQAQTHIRTEIVAHWMKDTIMVFRFPKARC
;
A
#
# COMPACT_ATOMS: atom_id res chain seq x y z
N MET A 1 35.83 -49.74 -29.90
CA MET A 1 37.19 -50.13 -29.48
C MET A 1 37.89 -48.87 -28.97
N PRO A 2 38.25 -48.73 -27.68
CA PRO A 2 39.01 -47.55 -27.24
C PRO A 2 40.50 -47.79 -27.50
N ALA A 3 41.16 -46.81 -28.13
CA ALA A 3 42.61 -46.80 -28.28
C ALA A 3 43.25 -46.57 -26.91
N PHE A 4 43.95 -47.58 -26.38
CA PHE A 4 44.76 -47.43 -25.18
C PHE A 4 46.01 -46.61 -25.54
N ILE A 5 46.07 -45.36 -25.06
CA ILE A 5 47.27 -44.54 -25.11
C ILE A 5 48.21 -45.05 -24.00
N MET A 6 49.21 -45.86 -24.35
CA MET A 6 50.30 -46.22 -23.43
C MET A 6 51.22 -45.01 -23.25
N CYS A 7 51.34 -44.51 -22.02
CA CYS A 7 52.07 -43.30 -21.68
C CYS A 7 53.35 -43.65 -20.90
N ASN A 8 54.51 -43.64 -21.56
CA ASN A 8 55.78 -44.13 -21.00
C ASN A 8 56.79 -42.98 -20.77
N SER A 9 56.52 -42.10 -19.80
CA SER A 9 57.52 -41.34 -19.02
C SER A 9 56.81 -40.53 -17.93
N SER A 10 57.49 -40.29 -16.80
CA SER A 10 56.94 -39.57 -15.64
C SER A 10 56.52 -38.12 -15.92
N ARG A 11 57.05 -37.48 -16.98
CA ARG A 11 56.58 -36.15 -17.45
C ARG A 11 55.32 -36.22 -18.30
N LEU A 12 55.11 -37.30 -19.06
CA LEU A 12 53.91 -37.50 -19.86
C LEU A 12 52.69 -37.89 -19.00
N LEU A 13 52.90 -38.59 -17.88
CA LEU A 13 51.83 -38.98 -16.95
C LEU A 13 51.13 -37.76 -16.32
N LEU A 14 51.89 -36.72 -15.97
CA LEU A 14 51.35 -35.49 -15.40
C LEU A 14 50.50 -34.72 -16.43
N VAL A 15 50.95 -34.65 -17.68
CA VAL A 15 50.20 -34.01 -18.77
C VAL A 15 48.90 -34.78 -19.06
N CYS A 16 48.94 -36.11 -19.05
CA CYS A 16 47.73 -36.93 -19.21
C CYS A 16 46.77 -36.79 -18.02
N LEU A 17 47.25 -36.73 -16.78
CA LEU A 17 46.41 -36.52 -15.60
C LEU A 17 45.75 -35.14 -15.60
N VAL A 18 46.48 -34.09 -15.99
CA VAL A 18 45.92 -32.74 -16.15
C VAL A 18 44.88 -32.70 -17.28
N ALA A 19 45.17 -33.30 -18.44
CA ALA A 19 44.23 -33.37 -19.55
C ALA A 19 42.96 -34.17 -19.19
N PHE A 20 43.09 -35.27 -18.45
CA PHE A 20 41.96 -36.07 -17.98
C PHE A 20 41.13 -35.32 -16.92
N GLY A 21 41.79 -34.58 -16.04
CA GLY A 21 41.14 -33.68 -15.08
C GLY A 21 40.35 -32.57 -15.77
N PHE A 22 40.91 -31.95 -16.82
CA PHE A 22 40.20 -30.96 -17.63
C PHE A 22 39.00 -31.55 -18.38
N MET A 23 39.10 -32.75 -18.94
CA MET A 23 37.97 -33.44 -19.59
C MET A 23 36.84 -33.77 -18.60
N MET A 24 37.16 -34.28 -17.41
CA MET A 24 36.19 -34.54 -16.34
C MET A 24 35.47 -33.26 -15.90
N MET A 25 36.23 -32.18 -15.71
CA MET A 25 35.67 -30.88 -15.33
C MET A 25 34.78 -30.30 -16.44
N HIS A 26 35.17 -30.44 -17.71
CA HIS A 26 34.37 -30.02 -18.85
C HIS A 26 33.05 -30.81 -18.95
N SER A 27 33.08 -32.13 -18.73
CA SER A 27 31.88 -32.98 -18.69
C SER A 27 30.94 -32.62 -17.55
N GLN A 28 31.47 -32.27 -16.36
CA GLN A 28 30.65 -31.82 -15.23
C GLN A 28 29.99 -30.46 -15.52
N ILE A 29 30.72 -29.53 -16.13
CA ILE A 29 30.18 -28.22 -16.55
C ILE A 29 29.10 -28.39 -17.62
N GLN A 30 29.27 -29.29 -18.57
CA GLN A 30 28.24 -29.59 -19.57
C GLN A 30 27.00 -30.24 -18.94
N GLY A 31 27.18 -31.16 -17.97
CA GLY A 31 26.06 -31.74 -17.22
C GLY A 31 25.28 -30.72 -16.37
N ILE A 32 25.97 -29.72 -15.81
CA ILE A 32 25.33 -28.58 -15.11
C ILE A 32 24.57 -27.71 -16.12
N LYS A 33 25.19 -27.39 -17.27
CA LYS A 33 24.54 -26.62 -18.34
C LYS A 33 23.29 -27.32 -18.86
N GLU A 34 23.33 -28.63 -19.12
CA GLU A 34 22.17 -29.41 -19.55
C GLU A 34 21.05 -29.46 -18.51
N ARG A 35 21.36 -29.53 -17.21
CA ARG A 35 20.36 -29.47 -16.13
C ARG A 35 19.71 -28.09 -16.02
N VAL A 36 20.50 -27.04 -16.21
CA VAL A 36 20.01 -25.64 -16.29
C VAL A 36 19.16 -25.46 -17.56
N GLN A 37 19.51 -26.09 -18.68
CA GLN A 37 18.75 -26.03 -19.94
C GLN A 37 17.48 -26.91 -19.95
N LYS A 38 17.37 -27.90 -19.06
CA LYS A 38 16.24 -28.84 -18.96
C LYS A 38 15.11 -28.42 -18.01
N GLY A 39 15.09 -27.20 -17.49
CA GLY A 39 13.96 -26.66 -16.72
C GLY A 39 13.90 -27.06 -15.23
N ASP A 40 14.89 -27.79 -14.72
CA ASP A 40 14.92 -28.29 -13.33
C ASP A 40 15.14 -27.15 -12.28
N THR A 41 15.64 -26.00 -12.75
CA THR A 41 15.76 -24.75 -11.96
C THR A 41 14.47 -23.94 -11.94
N GLU A 42 13.67 -23.96 -13.00
CA GLU A 42 12.37 -23.27 -13.03
C GLU A 42 11.37 -23.98 -12.10
N ASP A 43 11.37 -25.31 -12.07
CA ASP A 43 10.53 -26.08 -11.16
C ASP A 43 10.89 -25.80 -9.69
N LYS A 44 12.18 -25.83 -9.33
CA LYS A 44 12.63 -25.48 -7.97
C LYS A 44 12.35 -24.02 -7.60
N THR A 45 12.48 -23.09 -8.55
CA THR A 45 12.16 -21.68 -8.33
C THR A 45 10.66 -21.51 -8.10
N SER A 46 9.82 -22.16 -8.90
CA SER A 46 8.36 -22.15 -8.74
C SER A 46 7.90 -22.76 -7.42
N VAL A 47 8.55 -23.83 -6.95
CA VAL A 47 8.29 -24.46 -5.66
C VAL A 47 8.72 -23.55 -4.50
N LEU A 48 9.86 -22.86 -4.62
CA LEU A 48 10.30 -21.87 -3.65
C LEU A 48 9.35 -20.67 -3.61
N GLU A 49 8.95 -20.12 -4.75
CA GLU A 49 7.95 -19.05 -4.85
C GLU A 49 6.62 -19.46 -4.23
N SER A 50 6.13 -20.66 -4.53
CA SER A 50 4.91 -21.20 -3.92
C SER A 50 5.03 -21.31 -2.40
N SER A 51 6.16 -21.80 -1.91
CA SER A 51 6.45 -21.90 -0.47
C SER A 51 6.54 -20.52 0.19
N MET A 52 7.19 -19.56 -0.46
CA MET A 52 7.30 -18.17 0.02
C MET A 52 5.92 -17.49 0.07
N ASN A 53 5.09 -17.69 -0.95
CA ASN A 53 3.72 -17.16 -0.99
C ASN A 53 2.85 -17.75 0.13
N LYS A 54 2.96 -19.06 0.38
CA LYS A 54 2.27 -19.72 1.50
C LYS A 54 2.72 -19.17 2.84
N ASN A 55 4.04 -19.00 3.04
CA ASN A 55 4.59 -18.44 4.27
C ASN A 55 4.16 -16.98 4.47
N SER A 56 4.17 -16.17 3.41
CA SER A 56 3.67 -14.80 3.44
C SER A 56 2.19 -14.75 3.84
N GLN A 57 1.35 -15.61 3.28
CA GLN A 57 -0.07 -15.69 3.64
C GLN A 57 -0.26 -16.13 5.10
N LEU A 58 0.53 -17.09 5.58
CA LEU A 58 0.49 -17.53 6.98
C LEU A 58 0.85 -16.39 7.93
N ILE A 59 1.90 -15.62 7.61
CA ILE A 59 2.29 -14.44 8.39
C ILE A 59 1.14 -13.43 8.44
N LYS A 60 0.50 -13.11 7.30
CA LYS A 60 -0.67 -12.22 7.27
C LYS A 60 -1.81 -12.73 8.14
N ASN A 61 -2.11 -14.03 8.10
CA ASN A 61 -3.16 -14.62 8.92
C ASN A 61 -2.83 -14.54 10.42
N ILE A 62 -1.56 -14.74 10.80
CA ILE A 62 -1.11 -14.58 12.19
C ILE A 62 -1.26 -13.13 12.63
N TYR A 63 -0.79 -12.18 11.83
CA TYR A 63 -0.93 -10.75 12.09
C TYR A 63 -2.39 -10.35 12.28
N CYS A 64 -3.28 -10.78 11.39
CA CYS A 64 -4.70 -10.57 11.54
C CYS A 64 -5.27 -11.17 12.83
N ALA A 65 -4.81 -12.35 13.25
CA ALA A 65 -5.31 -13.00 14.46
C ALA A 65 -4.81 -12.35 15.76
N VAL A 66 -3.66 -11.68 15.74
CA VAL A 66 -3.03 -11.11 16.96
C VAL A 66 -3.10 -9.59 17.06
N ALA A 67 -3.22 -8.90 15.93
CA ALA A 67 -3.14 -7.44 15.85
C ALA A 67 -4.26 -6.81 15.00
N ASP A 68 -5.15 -7.60 14.39
CA ASP A 68 -6.24 -7.13 13.53
C ASP A 68 -5.82 -6.22 12.35
N VAL A 69 -4.52 -6.22 12.02
CA VAL A 69 -3.89 -5.42 10.96
C VAL A 69 -2.85 -6.27 10.24
N GLN A 70 -2.60 -6.02 8.95
CA GLN A 70 -1.55 -6.74 8.21
C GLN A 70 -0.15 -6.18 8.49
N PRO A 71 0.93 -6.93 8.20
CA PRO A 71 2.31 -6.48 8.45
C PRO A 71 2.69 -5.15 7.79
N SER A 72 1.97 -4.77 6.73
CA SER A 72 2.17 -3.56 5.93
C SER A 72 1.02 -2.57 6.07
N GLY A 73 0.17 -2.72 7.09
CA GLY A 73 -1.03 -1.93 7.30
C GLY A 73 -2.28 -2.53 6.64
N GLY A 74 -3.43 -1.88 6.84
CA GLY A 74 -4.73 -2.36 6.39
C GLY A 74 -5.39 -3.31 7.40
N TYR A 75 -6.64 -3.01 7.73
CA TYR A 75 -7.39 -3.76 8.73
C TYR A 75 -7.84 -5.12 8.22
N CYS A 76 -7.81 -6.11 9.11
CA CYS A 76 -8.23 -7.47 8.80
C CYS A 76 -9.74 -7.64 8.99
N LEU A 77 -10.48 -7.49 7.90
CA LEU A 77 -11.94 -7.62 7.93
C LEU A 77 -12.36 -9.09 7.88
N SER A 78 -13.62 -9.40 8.20
CA SER A 78 -14.22 -10.71 7.99
C SER A 78 -15.73 -10.62 7.87
N ASP A 79 -16.39 -11.71 7.45
CA ASP A 79 -17.87 -11.76 7.43
C ASP A 79 -18.48 -11.64 8.83
N ARG A 80 -17.69 -11.88 9.88
CA ARG A 80 -18.14 -11.78 11.28
C ARG A 80 -17.82 -10.45 11.91
N HIS A 81 -16.77 -9.78 11.46
CA HIS A 81 -16.23 -8.58 12.09
C HIS A 81 -15.58 -7.68 11.04
N ILE A 82 -16.20 -6.52 10.80
CA ILE A 82 -15.74 -5.47 9.88
C ILE A 82 -15.30 -4.19 10.61
N LEU A 83 -15.71 -4.01 11.88
CA LEU A 83 -15.35 -2.84 12.68
C LEU A 83 -14.22 -3.19 13.66
N THR A 84 -12.97 -2.89 13.31
CA THR A 84 -11.80 -3.23 14.13
C THR A 84 -10.81 -2.09 14.18
N GLY A 85 -10.08 -1.96 15.28
CA GLY A 85 -9.04 -0.96 15.46
C GLY A 85 -9.50 0.48 15.19
N HIS A 86 -10.78 0.78 15.43
CA HIS A 86 -11.41 2.07 15.13
C HIS A 86 -11.42 2.47 13.64
N ASN A 87 -11.41 1.49 12.73
CA ASN A 87 -11.45 1.71 11.29
C ASN A 87 -12.73 2.37 10.76
N GLU A 88 -13.77 2.48 11.60
CA GLU A 88 -14.99 3.24 11.34
C GLU A 88 -14.84 4.75 11.56
N ALA A 89 -13.75 5.19 12.19
CA ALA A 89 -13.55 6.60 12.53
C ALA A 89 -13.26 7.45 11.29
N TRP A 90 -14.05 8.50 11.08
CA TRP A 90 -13.83 9.50 10.03
C TRP A 90 -14.48 10.83 10.42
N ASP A 91 -14.14 11.93 9.72
CA ASP A 91 -14.70 13.26 9.99
C ASP A 91 -15.38 13.82 8.73
N GLY A 92 -16.70 14.02 8.81
CA GLY A 92 -17.47 14.58 7.71
C GLY A 92 -17.05 16.02 7.38
N LYS A 93 -16.59 16.80 8.38
CA LYS A 93 -16.07 18.15 8.16
C LYS A 93 -14.76 18.14 7.38
N LEU A 94 -13.92 17.12 7.63
CA LEU A 94 -12.73 16.91 6.81
C LEU A 94 -13.13 16.58 5.37
N CYS A 95 -14.11 15.71 5.15
CA CYS A 95 -14.61 15.44 3.79
C CYS A 95 -15.03 16.73 3.07
N LYS A 96 -15.79 17.61 3.76
CA LYS A 96 -16.20 18.91 3.21
C LYS A 96 -14.99 19.78 2.82
N ALA A 97 -14.03 19.95 3.71
CA ALA A 97 -12.85 20.78 3.45
C ALA A 97 -11.98 20.20 2.31
N LEU A 98 -11.92 18.87 2.19
CA LEU A 98 -11.22 18.20 1.10
C LEU A 98 -11.91 18.39 -0.25
N GLU A 99 -13.25 18.28 -0.33
CA GLU A 99 -13.94 18.52 -1.60
C GLU A 99 -13.85 19.99 -2.05
N GLU A 100 -13.79 20.94 -1.12
CA GLU A 100 -13.53 22.36 -1.41
C GLU A 100 -12.11 22.56 -1.97
N LEU A 101 -11.10 21.87 -1.41
CA LEU A 101 -9.72 21.89 -1.92
C LEU A 101 -9.61 21.25 -3.31
N PHE A 102 -10.25 20.09 -3.50
CA PHE A 102 -10.11 19.27 -4.70
C PHE A 102 -10.92 19.85 -5.87
N GLY A 103 -12.10 20.40 -5.60
CA GLY A 103 -13.04 20.86 -6.62
C GLY A 103 -13.46 19.73 -7.57
N TYR A 104 -13.79 20.08 -8.81
CA TYR A 104 -14.10 19.10 -9.85
C TYR A 104 -12.82 18.42 -10.36
N SER A 105 -12.37 17.40 -9.63
CA SER A 105 -11.11 16.69 -9.84
C SER A 105 -11.29 15.18 -9.66
N SER A 106 -10.38 14.40 -10.23
CA SER A 106 -10.19 12.98 -9.94
C SER A 106 -9.35 12.78 -8.67
N VAL A 107 -9.79 11.88 -7.78
CA VAL A 107 -9.14 11.62 -6.48
C VAL A 107 -8.74 10.14 -6.38
N GLY A 108 -7.47 9.90 -6.10
CA GLY A 108 -6.96 8.60 -5.64
C GLY A 108 -6.85 8.59 -4.12
N ASP A 109 -7.50 7.64 -3.46
CA ASP A 109 -7.53 7.54 -2.00
C ASP A 109 -6.76 6.30 -1.55
N PHE A 110 -5.56 6.53 -1.04
CA PHE A 110 -4.56 5.52 -0.74
C PHE A 110 -4.58 5.24 0.77
N GLY A 111 -5.14 4.09 1.15
CA GLY A 111 -5.59 3.80 2.51
C GLY A 111 -7.05 4.19 2.73
N ALA A 112 -7.92 3.84 1.78
CA ALA A 112 -9.33 4.21 1.81
C ALA A 112 -10.13 3.57 2.97
N GLY A 113 -9.58 2.57 3.66
CA GLY A 113 -10.24 1.85 4.74
C GLY A 113 -11.59 1.28 4.29
N LEU A 114 -12.65 1.59 5.04
CA LEU A 114 -14.02 1.18 4.71
C LEU A 114 -14.69 2.06 3.63
N GLY A 115 -13.98 3.06 3.10
CA GLY A 115 -14.43 3.89 1.98
C GLY A 115 -15.31 5.09 2.36
N HIS A 116 -15.24 5.56 3.61
CA HIS A 116 -16.07 6.67 4.10
C HIS A 116 -15.91 7.95 3.28
N TYR A 117 -14.68 8.37 3.00
CA TYR A 117 -14.43 9.55 2.17
C TYR A 117 -14.92 9.34 0.73
N GLY A 118 -14.73 8.15 0.15
CA GLY A 118 -15.27 7.81 -1.16
C GLY A 118 -16.80 7.91 -1.24
N ARG A 119 -17.50 7.38 -0.24
CA ARG A 119 -18.96 7.53 -0.15
C ARG A 119 -19.38 8.98 -0.02
N CYS A 120 -18.66 9.75 0.80
CA CYS A 120 -18.91 11.17 0.97
C CYS A 120 -18.73 11.91 -0.36
N PHE A 121 -17.57 11.79 -1.02
CA PHE A 121 -17.26 12.46 -2.28
C PHE A 121 -18.22 12.11 -3.41
N LEU A 122 -18.61 10.83 -3.52
CA LEU A 122 -19.52 10.35 -4.56
C LEU A 122 -21.00 10.51 -4.21
N ARG A 123 -21.31 11.09 -3.05
CA ARG A 123 -22.68 11.16 -2.48
C ARG A 123 -23.39 9.81 -2.58
N HIS A 124 -22.67 8.74 -2.23
CA HIS A 124 -23.14 7.38 -2.40
C HIS A 124 -23.83 6.90 -1.12
N ASP A 125 -25.16 6.69 -1.21
CA ASP A 125 -25.99 6.34 -0.06
C ASP A 125 -25.60 4.99 0.57
N GLY A 126 -25.35 3.97 -0.26
CA GLY A 126 -25.02 2.62 0.21
C GLY A 126 -23.63 2.50 0.82
N ASP A 127 -23.45 1.54 1.73
CA ASP A 127 -22.12 1.15 2.21
C ASP A 127 -21.30 0.54 1.07
N PHE A 128 -20.00 0.84 1.01
CA PHE A 128 -19.09 0.13 0.11
C PHE A 128 -18.80 -1.27 0.61
N ILE A 129 -18.76 -1.48 1.93
CA ILE A 129 -18.60 -2.79 2.52
C ILE A 129 -19.93 -3.55 2.44
N VAL A 130 -20.01 -4.48 1.49
CA VAL A 130 -21.23 -5.24 1.18
C VAL A 130 -21.32 -6.59 1.90
N ARG A 131 -20.24 -7.01 2.56
CA ARG A 131 -20.17 -8.23 3.39
C ARG A 131 -20.01 -7.86 4.87
N GLY A 132 -20.19 -8.83 5.77
CA GLY A 132 -20.18 -8.57 7.22
C GLY A 132 -21.54 -8.82 7.87
N ASN A 133 -21.54 -8.86 9.19
CA ASN A 133 -22.76 -9.04 9.97
C ASN A 133 -23.64 -7.78 9.90
N GLU A 134 -24.96 -7.97 10.01
CA GLU A 134 -25.94 -6.89 9.84
C GLU A 134 -25.81 -5.79 10.91
N ILE A 135 -25.46 -6.17 12.14
CA ILE A 135 -25.35 -5.23 13.27
C ILE A 135 -24.25 -4.21 13.00
N GLU A 136 -23.07 -4.66 12.60
CA GLU A 136 -21.93 -3.80 12.31
C GLU A 136 -22.14 -2.97 11.03
N ARG A 137 -22.76 -3.52 9.98
CA ARG A 137 -23.13 -2.72 8.80
C ARG A 137 -24.13 -1.62 9.14
N ASN A 138 -25.13 -1.92 9.97
CA ASN A 138 -26.10 -0.92 10.42
C ASN A 138 -25.42 0.16 11.29
N ALA A 139 -24.42 -0.20 12.10
CA ALA A 139 -23.61 0.76 12.84
C ALA A 139 -22.78 1.64 11.90
N LEU A 140 -22.12 1.04 10.90
CA LEU A 140 -21.33 1.74 9.88
C LEU A 140 -22.17 2.77 9.11
N THR A 141 -23.34 2.35 8.61
CA THR A 141 -24.31 3.23 7.95
C THR A 141 -24.71 4.39 8.87
N ARG A 142 -25.00 4.12 10.15
CA ARG A 142 -25.41 5.14 11.11
C ARG A 142 -24.30 6.17 11.36
N PHE A 143 -23.07 5.72 11.61
CA PHE A 143 -21.92 6.59 11.82
C PHE A 143 -21.66 7.47 10.59
N PHE A 144 -21.79 6.90 9.39
CA PHE A 144 -21.65 7.66 8.16
C PHE A 144 -22.67 8.82 8.09
N TRP A 145 -23.96 8.54 8.30
CA TRP A 145 -24.98 9.58 8.19
C TRP A 145 -24.91 10.65 9.29
N GLN A 146 -24.42 10.30 10.48
CA GLN A 146 -24.13 11.26 11.55
C GLN A 146 -23.09 12.30 11.10
N GLU A 147 -21.96 11.86 10.55
CA GLU A 147 -20.90 12.74 10.07
C GLU A 147 -21.32 13.53 8.81
N MET A 148 -22.06 12.93 7.87
CA MET A 148 -22.64 13.63 6.71
C MET A 148 -23.59 14.76 7.15
N THR A 149 -24.40 14.53 8.18
CA THR A 149 -25.32 15.54 8.73
C THR A 149 -24.55 16.65 9.42
N LYS A 150 -23.58 16.32 10.27
CA LYS A 150 -22.68 17.27 10.95
C LYS A 150 -21.95 18.17 9.95
N ALA A 151 -21.51 17.60 8.83
CA ALA A 151 -20.84 18.31 7.76
C ALA A 151 -21.78 19.18 6.90
N LYS A 152 -23.09 18.97 7.01
CA LYS A 152 -24.14 19.55 6.13
C LYS A 152 -23.98 19.10 4.67
N LEU A 153 -23.56 17.86 4.45
CA LEU A 153 -23.33 17.32 3.10
C LEU A 153 -24.46 16.41 2.59
N ALA A 154 -25.34 15.92 3.48
CA ALA A 154 -26.38 14.93 3.14
C ALA A 154 -27.36 15.35 2.02
N GLN A 155 -27.51 16.66 1.77
CA GLN A 155 -28.42 17.21 0.75
C GLN A 155 -27.67 18.04 -0.30
N THR A 156 -26.34 17.94 -0.33
CA THR A 156 -25.50 18.69 -1.27
C THR A 156 -25.11 17.82 -2.45
N PRO A 157 -25.07 18.36 -3.67
CA PRO A 157 -24.66 17.60 -4.84
C PRO A 157 -23.18 17.21 -4.76
N GLN A 158 -22.81 16.14 -5.47
CA GLN A 158 -21.42 15.72 -5.66
C GLN A 158 -20.62 16.80 -6.39
N VAL A 159 -19.42 17.09 -5.90
CA VAL A 159 -18.46 18.03 -6.51
C VAL A 159 -17.30 17.29 -7.19
N ILE A 160 -16.79 16.25 -6.55
CA ILE A 160 -15.66 15.45 -7.04
C ILE A 160 -16.04 14.76 -8.35
N GLN A 161 -15.14 14.79 -9.36
CA GLN A 161 -15.42 14.17 -10.65
C GLN A 161 -15.43 12.64 -10.55
N SER A 162 -14.40 12.08 -9.91
CA SER A 162 -14.28 10.64 -9.70
C SER A 162 -13.41 10.33 -8.49
N TRP A 163 -13.67 9.20 -7.84
CA TRP A 163 -12.92 8.71 -6.70
C TRP A 163 -12.55 7.24 -6.91
N HIS A 164 -11.33 6.87 -6.51
CA HIS A 164 -10.82 5.50 -6.59
C HIS A 164 -10.08 5.15 -5.31
N GLY A 165 -10.62 4.20 -4.54
CA GLY A 165 -10.05 3.76 -3.27
C GLY A 165 -9.14 2.56 -3.40
N TYR A 166 -8.04 2.61 -2.66
CA TYR A 166 -7.05 1.56 -2.52
C TYR A 166 -6.76 1.32 -1.04
N ASP A 167 -6.64 0.07 -0.59
CA ASP A 167 -6.34 -0.24 0.81
C ASP A 167 -5.45 -1.48 0.97
N GLY A 168 -4.67 -1.54 2.04
CA GLY A 168 -3.74 -2.66 2.32
C GLY A 168 -4.43 -3.95 2.75
N GLY A 169 -5.67 -3.89 3.26
CA GLY A 169 -6.39 -5.05 3.78
C GLY A 169 -6.60 -6.13 2.71
N SER A 170 -6.07 -7.35 2.91
CA SER A 170 -6.03 -8.36 1.83
C SER A 170 -7.37 -8.88 1.36
N ASN A 171 -8.44 -8.62 2.09
CA ASN A 171 -9.79 -8.99 1.69
C ASN A 171 -10.67 -7.78 1.37
N ILE A 172 -10.13 -6.56 1.37
CA ILE A 172 -10.91 -5.34 1.18
C ILE A 172 -11.68 -5.35 -0.14
N GLU A 173 -11.08 -5.88 -1.20
CA GLU A 173 -11.71 -5.97 -2.51
C GLU A 173 -12.93 -6.89 -2.51
N LYS A 174 -12.81 -8.05 -1.85
CA LYS A 174 -13.92 -8.98 -1.65
C LYS A 174 -15.00 -8.37 -0.75
N MET A 175 -14.60 -7.72 0.35
CA MET A 175 -15.53 -7.14 1.32
C MET A 175 -16.29 -5.95 0.74
N SER A 176 -15.65 -5.21 -0.16
CA SER A 176 -16.22 -4.03 -0.82
C SER A 176 -16.93 -4.31 -2.16
N GLY A 177 -16.96 -5.57 -2.60
CA GLY A 177 -17.49 -5.93 -3.93
C GLY A 177 -16.76 -5.24 -5.08
N GLY A 178 -15.45 -5.00 -4.92
CA GLY A 178 -14.60 -4.33 -5.92
C GLY A 178 -14.66 -2.80 -5.91
N LYS A 179 -15.37 -2.17 -4.97
CA LYS A 179 -15.40 -0.69 -4.84
C LYS A 179 -14.08 -0.12 -4.33
N ILE A 180 -13.34 -0.90 -3.56
CA ILE A 180 -12.02 -0.57 -3.02
C ILE A 180 -11.07 -1.66 -3.45
N GLN A 181 -9.97 -1.32 -4.11
CA GLN A 181 -8.99 -2.28 -4.60
C GLN A 181 -7.93 -2.56 -3.54
N GLN A 182 -7.46 -3.81 -3.45
CA GLN A 182 -6.32 -4.09 -2.59
C GLN A 182 -5.04 -3.47 -3.18
N LEU A 183 -4.27 -2.76 -2.36
CA LEU A 183 -2.99 -2.21 -2.78
C LEU A 183 -1.97 -2.19 -1.64
N GLU A 184 -0.81 -2.79 -1.90
CA GLU A 184 0.33 -2.77 -0.99
C GLU A 184 1.14 -1.48 -1.19
N LEU A 185 0.96 -0.52 -0.30
CA LEU A 185 1.55 0.81 -0.41
C LEU A 185 3.02 0.86 0.04
N GLY A 186 3.49 -0.13 0.80
CA GLY A 186 4.90 -0.26 1.22
C GLY A 186 5.82 -0.87 0.15
N ALA A 187 5.27 -1.32 -0.98
CA ALA A 187 6.00 -1.86 -2.12
C ALA A 187 5.86 -0.93 -3.35
N PRO A 188 6.80 -0.94 -4.32
CA PRO A 188 6.68 -0.08 -5.50
C PRO A 188 5.40 -0.39 -6.30
N VAL A 189 4.56 0.64 -6.49
CA VAL A 189 3.31 0.55 -7.24
C VAL A 189 3.37 1.41 -8.50
N ASN A 190 2.81 0.89 -9.59
CA ASN A 190 2.47 1.65 -10.78
C ASN A 190 1.08 1.24 -11.28
N LEU A 191 0.08 2.10 -11.09
CA LEU A 191 -1.29 1.85 -11.51
C LEU A 191 -1.53 2.07 -13.02
N GLY A 192 -0.51 2.54 -13.77
CA GLY A 192 -0.68 2.92 -15.18
C GLY A 192 -1.57 4.14 -15.39
N ARG A 193 -1.94 4.85 -14.32
CA ARG A 193 -2.81 6.03 -14.31
C ARG A 193 -2.38 7.02 -13.24
N ARG A 194 -2.93 8.22 -13.30
CA ARG A 194 -2.75 9.30 -12.32
C ARG A 194 -4.11 9.89 -11.95
N PHE A 195 -4.11 10.68 -10.88
CA PHE A 195 -5.25 11.43 -10.38
C PHE A 195 -4.84 12.90 -10.24
N ASP A 196 -5.80 13.81 -10.35
CA ASP A 196 -5.59 15.22 -10.04
C ASP A 196 -5.01 15.37 -8.62
N TRP A 197 -5.65 14.70 -7.66
CA TRP A 197 -5.22 14.64 -6.27
C TRP A 197 -5.06 13.20 -5.80
N VAL A 198 -4.04 12.97 -4.96
CA VAL A 198 -3.95 11.76 -4.14
C VAL A 198 -4.07 12.15 -2.69
N MET A 199 -4.89 11.41 -1.93
CA MET A 199 -4.98 11.54 -0.49
C MET A 199 -4.54 10.25 0.19
N SER A 200 -3.95 10.37 1.37
CA SER A 200 -3.63 9.24 2.26
C SER A 200 -3.67 9.72 3.70
N ILE A 201 -4.67 9.26 4.45
CA ILE A 201 -4.98 9.77 5.80
C ILE A 201 -4.77 8.63 6.80
N GLU A 202 -3.88 8.85 7.78
CA GLU A 202 -3.53 7.91 8.85
C GLU A 202 -3.10 6.53 8.30
N VAL A 203 -2.11 6.54 7.39
CA VAL A 203 -1.56 5.33 6.74
C VAL A 203 -0.08 5.15 7.03
N GLY A 204 0.70 6.23 6.89
CA GLY A 204 2.16 6.17 6.92
C GLY A 204 2.73 5.62 8.23
N GLU A 205 2.04 5.85 9.34
CA GLU A 205 2.37 5.35 10.67
C GLU A 205 2.29 3.82 10.80
N HIS A 206 1.58 3.16 9.89
CA HIS A 206 1.49 1.69 9.80
C HIS A 206 2.49 1.10 8.78
N ILE A 207 3.13 1.94 7.97
CA ILE A 207 4.13 1.50 6.98
C ILE A 207 5.48 1.32 7.69
N PRO A 208 6.18 0.18 7.52
CA PRO A 208 7.52 -0.02 8.04
C PRO A 208 8.47 1.12 7.65
N VAL A 209 9.38 1.49 8.55
CA VAL A 209 10.33 2.60 8.34
C VAL A 209 11.14 2.43 7.06
N GLU A 210 11.50 1.19 6.73
CA GLU A 210 12.28 0.81 5.56
C GLU A 210 11.50 1.02 4.24
N SER A 211 10.17 0.99 4.31
CA SER A 211 9.25 1.19 3.19
C SER A 211 8.69 2.62 3.11
N GLU A 212 9.04 3.50 4.05
CA GLU A 212 8.52 4.87 4.14
C GLU A 212 8.75 5.67 2.85
N ASP A 213 9.96 5.63 2.29
CA ASP A 213 10.27 6.35 1.05
C ASP A 213 9.52 5.79 -0.16
N ILE A 214 9.31 4.47 -0.21
CA ILE A 214 8.55 3.80 -1.27
C ILE A 214 7.08 4.24 -1.20
N PHE A 215 6.49 4.27 -0.01
CA PHE A 215 5.14 4.76 0.21
C PHE A 215 4.99 6.21 -0.27
N MET A 216 5.90 7.10 0.13
CA MET A 216 5.87 8.49 -0.31
C MET A 216 6.03 8.60 -1.84
N ASP A 217 6.88 7.79 -2.45
CA ASP A 217 7.05 7.76 -3.90
C ASP A 217 5.78 7.27 -4.60
N ASN A 218 5.08 6.29 -4.04
CA ASN A 218 3.80 5.82 -4.56
C ASN A 218 2.75 6.93 -4.52
N VAL A 219 2.60 7.64 -3.40
CA VAL A 219 1.62 8.73 -3.30
C VAL A 219 1.94 9.86 -4.29
N ILE A 220 3.20 10.31 -4.35
CA ILE A 220 3.63 11.39 -5.26
C ILE A 220 3.55 10.97 -6.73
N ARG A 221 3.88 9.71 -7.03
CA ARG A 221 3.83 9.17 -8.40
C ARG A 221 2.44 9.31 -9.00
N HIS A 222 1.38 9.10 -8.23
CA HIS A 222 0.04 9.00 -8.78
C HIS A 222 -0.72 10.34 -8.77
N ALA A 223 -0.13 11.42 -8.25
CA ALA A 223 -0.73 12.76 -8.23
C ALA A 223 -0.29 13.64 -9.42
N CYS A 224 -1.19 14.51 -9.87
CA CYS A 224 -0.98 15.53 -10.92
C CYS A 224 -0.86 16.95 -10.36
N LYS A 225 -1.80 17.37 -9.50
CA LYS A 225 -1.89 18.70 -8.90
C LYS A 225 -1.27 18.74 -7.50
N GLY A 226 -1.60 17.75 -6.66
CA GLY A 226 -1.13 17.73 -5.29
C GLY A 226 -1.49 16.48 -4.51
N VAL A 227 -1.01 16.47 -3.27
CA VAL A 227 -1.16 15.37 -2.32
C VAL A 227 -1.70 15.91 -1.01
N VAL A 228 -2.65 15.22 -0.40
CA VAL A 228 -3.02 15.42 1.02
C VAL A 228 -2.54 14.22 1.82
N LEU A 229 -1.81 14.47 2.90
CA LEU A 229 -1.32 13.44 3.83
C LEU A 229 -1.81 13.74 5.24
N SER A 230 -2.07 12.71 6.04
CA SER A 230 -1.91 12.81 7.49
C SER A 230 -1.03 11.68 7.99
N TRP A 231 -0.47 11.88 9.18
CA TRP A 231 0.48 10.96 9.78
C TRP A 231 0.44 11.12 11.30
N ALA A 232 0.26 10.02 12.03
CA ALA A 232 0.25 10.07 13.48
C ALA A 232 1.56 10.64 14.06
N LEU A 233 1.42 11.58 15.01
CA LEU A 233 2.54 12.18 15.73
C LEU A 233 3.21 11.17 16.67
N PRO A 234 4.50 11.35 17.02
CA PRO A 234 5.19 10.50 17.98
C PRO A 234 4.51 10.50 19.35
N GLY A 235 4.24 9.32 19.90
CA GLY A 235 3.59 9.15 21.20
C GLY A 235 3.02 7.73 21.37
N PRO A 236 2.54 7.37 22.58
CA PRO A 236 2.04 6.03 22.88
C PRO A 236 0.61 5.77 22.38
N THR A 237 0.17 6.45 21.32
CA THR A 237 -1.23 6.48 20.89
C THR A 237 -1.40 5.81 19.54
N GLY A 238 -2.52 5.10 19.37
CA GLY A 238 -2.95 4.54 18.09
C GLY A 238 -2.76 3.02 17.99
N HIS A 239 -3.55 2.39 17.12
CA HIS A 239 -3.57 0.94 16.98
C HIS A 239 -2.46 0.47 16.04
N HIS A 240 -1.42 -0.18 16.58
CA HIS A 240 -0.30 -0.70 15.79
C HIS A 240 0.42 0.37 14.95
N HIS A 241 0.68 1.54 15.54
CA HIS A 241 1.52 2.55 14.91
C HIS A 241 2.99 2.16 15.13
N ILE A 242 3.71 1.88 14.04
CA ILE A 242 5.12 1.43 14.06
C ILE A 242 6.08 2.50 13.53
N ASN A 243 5.54 3.55 12.90
CA ASN A 243 6.32 4.58 12.23
C ASN A 243 5.73 5.98 12.45
N ASN A 244 5.39 6.36 13.68
CA ASN A 244 4.93 7.74 13.96
C ASN A 244 6.03 8.77 13.63
N ARG A 245 5.65 9.90 13.02
CA ARG A 245 6.57 10.95 12.59
C ARG A 245 6.02 12.35 12.90
N PRO A 246 6.87 13.32 13.28
CA PRO A 246 6.43 14.71 13.39
C PRO A 246 6.22 15.31 12.00
N ASN A 247 5.29 16.28 11.88
CA ASN A 247 4.97 16.91 10.59
C ASN A 247 6.20 17.49 9.88
N ASP A 248 7.12 18.15 10.60
CA ASP A 248 8.30 18.76 10.00
C ASP A 248 9.21 17.74 9.30
N TYR A 249 9.25 16.51 9.80
CA TYR A 249 9.97 15.41 9.17
C TYR A 249 9.32 15.04 7.82
N ILE A 250 8.00 14.83 7.82
CA ILE A 250 7.25 14.48 6.60
C ILE A 250 7.30 15.62 5.58
N ILE A 251 7.09 16.86 6.02
CA ILE A 251 7.22 18.06 5.18
C ILE A 251 8.63 18.15 4.58
N GLY A 252 9.67 17.90 5.36
CA GLY A 252 11.05 17.87 4.88
C GLY A 252 11.28 16.80 3.81
N LYS A 253 10.73 15.61 3.98
CA LYS A 253 10.82 14.50 3.01
C LYS A 253 10.04 14.81 1.72
N MET A 254 8.82 15.34 1.83
CA MET A 254 8.03 15.79 0.67
C MET A 254 8.75 16.90 -0.12
N LYS A 255 9.36 17.87 0.58
CA LYS A 255 10.18 18.92 -0.05
C LYS A 255 11.39 18.36 -0.80
N LYS A 256 12.12 17.40 -0.22
CA LYS A 256 13.23 16.71 -0.89
C LYS A 256 12.78 15.96 -2.16
N LYS A 257 11.52 15.52 -2.20
CA LYS A 257 10.89 14.88 -3.36
C LYS A 257 10.24 15.89 -4.34
N GLY A 258 10.50 17.19 -4.16
CA GLY A 258 10.10 18.25 -5.11
C GLY A 258 8.69 18.81 -4.92
N MET A 259 8.01 18.47 -3.81
CA MET A 259 6.69 19.00 -3.48
C MET A 259 6.81 20.31 -2.67
N ILE A 260 5.88 21.23 -2.87
CA ILE A 260 5.72 22.45 -2.06
C ILE A 260 4.67 22.19 -0.99
N HIS A 261 4.99 22.56 0.25
CA HIS A 261 4.02 22.54 1.36
C HIS A 261 3.06 23.72 1.25
N ASP A 262 1.77 23.42 1.04
CA ASP A 262 0.70 24.41 0.96
C ASP A 262 0.14 24.68 2.36
N LEU A 263 0.85 25.56 3.09
CA LEU A 263 0.48 25.90 4.46
C LEU A 263 -0.89 26.60 4.54
N GLN A 264 -1.28 27.35 3.52
CA GLN A 264 -2.57 28.04 3.50
C GLN A 264 -3.73 27.04 3.43
N ALA A 265 -3.69 26.12 2.46
CA ALA A 265 -4.70 25.07 2.34
C ALA A 265 -4.71 24.16 3.57
N GLN A 266 -3.53 23.78 4.08
CA GLN A 266 -3.43 23.02 5.32
C GLN A 266 -4.12 23.73 6.48
N THR A 267 -3.81 25.01 6.70
CA THR A 267 -4.35 25.78 7.83
C THR A 267 -5.87 25.88 7.72
N HIS A 268 -6.39 26.14 6.51
CA HIS A 268 -7.83 26.18 6.27
C HIS A 268 -8.51 24.84 6.58
N ILE A 269 -7.96 23.71 6.12
CA ILE A 269 -8.53 22.40 6.44
C ILE A 269 -8.53 22.15 7.95
N ARG A 270 -7.42 22.49 8.65
CA ARG A 270 -7.30 22.30 10.10
C ARG A 270 -8.27 23.15 10.92
N THR A 271 -8.79 24.26 10.38
CA THR A 271 -9.85 25.03 11.06
C THR A 271 -11.22 24.36 10.98
N GLU A 272 -11.44 23.50 10.00
CA GLU A 272 -12.72 22.79 9.80
C GLU A 272 -12.78 21.44 10.53
N ILE A 273 -11.65 20.76 10.71
CA ILE A 273 -11.57 19.44 11.35
C ILE A 273 -12.03 19.52 12.82
N VAL A 274 -12.90 18.58 13.20
CA VAL A 274 -13.38 18.39 14.58
C VAL A 274 -12.64 17.22 15.25
N ALA A 275 -12.26 16.20 14.48
CA ALA A 275 -11.48 15.07 14.98
C ALA A 275 -10.09 15.50 15.49
N HIS A 276 -9.91 15.46 16.82
CA HIS A 276 -8.69 15.96 17.47
C HIS A 276 -7.41 15.26 16.98
N TRP A 277 -7.49 13.97 16.62
CA TRP A 277 -6.35 13.21 16.12
C TRP A 277 -5.90 13.62 14.72
N MET A 278 -6.79 14.18 13.88
CA MET A 278 -6.46 14.66 12.53
C MET A 278 -6.12 16.15 12.47
N LYS A 279 -6.59 16.92 13.45
CA LYS A 279 -6.47 18.39 13.46
C LYS A 279 -5.03 18.87 13.35
N ASP A 280 -4.10 18.14 13.95
CA ASP A 280 -2.68 18.52 13.95
C ASP A 280 -1.81 17.68 13.01
N THR A 281 -2.38 16.70 12.29
CA THR A 281 -1.63 15.77 11.44
C THR A 281 -1.83 16.00 9.93
N ILE A 282 -2.96 16.59 9.51
CA ILE A 282 -3.22 16.84 8.08
C ILE A 282 -2.22 17.85 7.50
N MET A 283 -1.69 17.52 6.33
CA MET A 283 -0.73 18.28 5.54
C MET A 283 -1.13 18.30 4.07
N VAL A 284 -0.95 19.44 3.41
CA VAL A 284 -1.29 19.64 1.99
C VAL A 284 -0.02 19.98 1.21
N PHE A 285 0.15 19.32 0.08
CA PHE A 285 1.30 19.51 -0.79
C PHE A 285 0.87 19.71 -2.24
N ARG A 286 1.60 20.53 -2.98
CA ARG A 286 1.39 20.78 -4.41
C ARG A 286 2.66 20.60 -5.20
N PHE A 287 2.53 20.26 -6.48
CA PHE A 287 3.66 20.40 -7.39
C PHE A 287 3.91 21.88 -7.71
N PRO A 288 5.18 22.30 -7.90
CA PRO A 288 5.51 23.66 -8.34
C PRO A 288 4.82 24.05 -9.67
N LYS A 289 4.61 23.06 -10.54
CA LYS A 289 3.81 23.14 -11.76
C LYS A 289 3.01 21.85 -11.88
N ALA A 290 1.75 21.95 -12.31
CA ALA A 290 0.90 20.79 -12.55
C ALA A 290 1.58 19.83 -13.55
N ARG A 291 1.55 18.52 -13.26
CA ARG A 291 2.22 17.48 -14.07
C ARG A 291 1.34 16.92 -15.20
N CYS A 292 0.05 17.06 -14.98
CA CYS A 292 -1.18 16.83 -15.72
C CYS A 292 -2.19 17.74 -15.00
#